data_AF-A0A7C5PFI7-F1
#
_entry.id   AF-A0A7C5PFI7-F1
#
_cell.length_a   1.000
_cell.length_b   1.000
_cell.length_c   1.000
_cell.angle_alpha   90.00
_cell.angle_beta   90.00
_cell.angle_gamma   90.00
#
_symmetry.space_group_name_H-M   'P 1'
#
loop_
_entity.id
_entity.type
_entity.pdbx_description
1 polymer ?
#
loop_
_entity_poly.entity_id
_entity_poly.type
_entity_poly.pdbx_seq_one_letter_code
_entity_poly.pdbx_strand_id
1 'polypeptide(L)'
;LYVLDQKETPGLGSYIQDKERFLGGFEGQPADKPLRVVKGRPAPRSGEIRAITGATISSLSVCHIVNRAVRDFRKALAGREGKD
;
A
#
# COMPACT_ATOMS: atom_id res chain seq x y z
N LEU A 1 7.36 4.10 -3.65
CA LEU A 1 6.68 4.26 -2.34
C LEU A 1 7.76 4.37 -1.26
N TYR A 2 7.60 5.28 -0.30
CA TYR A 2 8.54 5.49 0.80
C TYR A 2 7.76 5.88 2.07
N VAL A 3 8.17 5.38 3.24
CA VAL A 3 7.57 5.72 4.54
C VAL A 3 8.42 6.81 5.18
N LEU A 4 7.84 8.01 5.37
CA LEU A 4 8.57 9.17 5.89
C LEU A 4 8.79 9.12 7.41
N ASP A 5 7.81 8.58 8.15
CA ASP A 5 7.85 8.45 9.62
C ASP A 5 7.01 7.25 10.07
N GLN A 6 7.42 6.61 11.17
CA GLN A 6 6.72 5.48 11.79
C GLN A 6 7.14 5.29 13.26
N LYS A 7 6.24 4.72 14.07
CA LYS A 7 6.47 4.39 15.49
C LYS A 7 6.10 2.94 15.83
N GLU A 8 6.28 2.03 14.88
CA GLU A 8 6.00 0.61 15.03
C GLU A 8 7.08 -0.11 15.87
N THR A 9 6.73 -1.28 16.38
CA THR A 9 7.67 -2.13 17.13
C THR A 9 8.86 -2.54 16.23
N PRO A 10 10.12 -2.25 16.66
CA PRO A 10 11.31 -2.67 15.93
C PRO A 10 11.33 -4.19 15.70
N GLY A 11 11.61 -4.61 14.47
CA GLY A 11 11.70 -6.03 14.10
C GLY A 11 10.36 -6.72 13.87
N LEU A 12 9.22 -6.00 13.98
CA LEU A 12 7.90 -6.47 13.56
C LEU A 12 7.28 -5.49 12.56
N GLY A 13 6.54 -4.50 13.06
CA GLY A 13 5.86 -3.52 12.23
C GLY A 13 6.82 -2.55 11.55
N SER A 14 8.02 -2.34 12.11
CA SER A 14 9.02 -1.45 11.51
C SER A 14 9.45 -1.88 10.09
N TYR A 15 9.20 -3.12 9.67
CA TYR A 15 9.45 -3.57 8.30
C TYR A 15 8.54 -2.94 7.25
N ILE A 16 7.57 -2.10 7.64
CA ILE A 16 6.80 -1.31 6.67
C ILE A 16 7.67 -0.38 5.81
N GLN A 17 8.88 -0.03 6.26
CA GLN A 17 9.83 0.78 5.49
C GLN A 17 10.77 -0.05 4.61
N ASP A 18 10.74 -1.38 4.73
CA ASP A 18 11.67 -2.28 4.05
C ASP A 18 11.20 -2.55 2.61
N LYS A 19 12.11 -2.34 1.65
CA LYS A 19 11.86 -2.51 0.23
C LYS A 19 11.63 -3.97 -0.16
N GLU A 20 12.48 -4.86 0.32
CA GLU A 20 12.49 -6.27 -0.07
C GLU A 20 11.40 -7.06 0.66
N ARG A 21 11.13 -6.69 1.91
CA ARG A 21 10.13 -7.39 2.74
C ARG A 21 8.71 -6.92 2.49
N PHE A 22 8.50 -5.65 2.09
CA PHE A 22 7.16 -5.08 2.02
C PHE A 22 6.93 -4.09 0.88
N LEU A 23 7.65 -2.95 0.84
CA LEU A 23 7.32 -1.85 -0.07
C LEU A 23 7.42 -2.22 -1.57
N GLY A 24 8.29 -3.16 -1.93
CA GLY A 24 8.41 -3.67 -3.29
C GLY A 24 7.13 -4.35 -3.78
N GLY A 25 6.30 -4.89 -2.89
CA GLY A 25 5.03 -5.54 -3.26
C GLY A 25 3.98 -4.60 -3.88
N PHE A 26 4.13 -3.28 -3.69
CA PHE A 26 3.26 -2.26 -4.26
C PHE A 26 3.65 -1.88 -5.70
N GLU A 27 4.87 -2.22 -6.14
CA GLU A 27 5.35 -1.80 -7.45
C GLU A 27 4.66 -2.57 -8.57
N GLY A 28 4.23 -1.84 -9.60
CA GLY A 28 3.53 -2.42 -10.75
C GLY A 28 2.14 -2.97 -10.44
N GLN A 29 1.62 -2.78 -9.23
CA GLN A 29 0.26 -3.18 -8.90
C GLN A 29 -0.76 -2.28 -9.61
N PRO A 30 -1.92 -2.84 -9.98
CA PRO A 30 -3.00 -2.07 -10.58
C PRO A 30 -3.48 -1.00 -9.59
N ALA A 31 -3.71 0.20 -10.11
CA ALA A 31 -4.28 1.29 -9.31
C ALA A 31 -5.79 1.40 -9.51
N ASP A 32 -6.39 0.83 -10.58
CA ASP A 32 -7.82 0.94 -10.97
C ASP A 32 -8.79 0.42 -9.89
N LYS A 33 -8.34 -0.53 -9.06
CA LYS A 33 -9.09 -1.08 -7.93
C LYS A 33 -8.28 -0.97 -6.63
N PRO A 34 -8.94 -0.98 -5.45
CA PRO A 34 -8.23 -1.00 -4.18
C PRO A 34 -7.34 -2.24 -4.03
N LEU A 35 -6.14 -2.01 -3.52
CA LEU A 35 -5.23 -3.07 -3.10
C LEU A 35 -5.76 -3.77 -1.84
N ARG A 36 -5.43 -5.05 -1.66
CA ARG A 36 -5.77 -5.81 -0.44
C ARG A 36 -4.54 -6.50 0.14
N VAL A 37 -4.52 -6.67 1.46
CA VAL A 37 -3.45 -7.41 2.14
C VAL A 37 -3.80 -8.89 2.21
N VAL A 38 -2.85 -9.76 1.90
CA VAL A 38 -2.97 -11.23 1.98
C VAL A 38 -1.82 -11.81 2.80
N LYS A 39 -2.06 -12.91 3.51
CA LYS A 39 -1.00 -13.62 4.26
C LYS A 39 -0.12 -14.50 3.37
N GLY A 40 -0.69 -15.01 2.27
CA GLY A 40 -0.01 -15.88 1.31
C GLY A 40 0.87 -15.11 0.32
N ARG A 41 1.48 -15.86 -0.60
CA ARG A 41 2.20 -15.26 -1.73
C ARG A 41 1.17 -14.66 -2.70
N PRO A 42 1.23 -13.35 -2.99
CA PRO A 42 0.32 -12.73 -3.95
C PRO A 42 0.65 -13.17 -5.38
N ALA A 43 -0.37 -13.25 -6.22
CA ALA A 43 -0.16 -13.40 -7.66
C ALA A 43 0.41 -12.09 -8.25
N PRO A 44 1.20 -12.15 -9.34
CA PRO A 44 1.72 -10.95 -9.97
C PRO A 44 0.59 -10.02 -10.44
N ARG A 45 0.67 -8.73 -10.10
CA ARG A 45 -0.29 -7.68 -10.52
C ARG A 45 -1.75 -7.97 -10.13
N SER A 46 -2.01 -8.76 -9.08
CA SER A 46 -3.36 -9.10 -8.64
C SER A 46 -4.05 -8.03 -7.78
N GLY A 47 -3.33 -6.96 -7.43
CA GLY A 47 -3.74 -5.99 -6.42
C GLY A 47 -3.58 -6.51 -4.99
N GLU A 48 -2.83 -7.60 -4.79
CA GLU A 48 -2.56 -8.17 -3.47
C GLU A 48 -1.17 -7.79 -2.97
N ILE A 49 -1.11 -7.39 -1.70
CA ILE A 49 0.10 -7.05 -0.97
C ILE A 49 0.33 -8.10 0.11
N ARG A 50 1.51 -8.70 0.13
CA ARG A 50 1.85 -9.67 1.18
C ARG A 50 1.97 -8.97 2.54
N ALA A 51 1.32 -9.53 3.55
CA ALA A 51 1.44 -9.07 4.93
C ALA A 51 2.85 -9.35 5.49
N ILE A 52 3.34 -8.44 6.32
CA ILE A 52 4.49 -8.70 7.18
C ILE A 52 4.07 -9.68 8.27
N THR A 53 4.79 -10.80 8.39
CA THR A 53 4.56 -11.82 9.42
C THR A 53 4.64 -11.18 10.81
N GLY A 54 3.62 -11.41 11.65
CA GLY A 54 3.54 -10.83 12.99
C GLY A 54 3.12 -9.36 13.04
N ALA A 55 2.95 -8.68 11.90
CA ALA A 55 2.59 -7.27 11.82
C ALA A 55 1.46 -7.02 10.80
N THR A 56 0.35 -7.75 10.95
CA THR A 56 -0.80 -7.65 10.04
C THR A 56 -1.43 -6.26 10.07
N ILE A 57 -1.54 -5.64 11.26
CA ILE A 57 -2.14 -4.30 11.41
C ILE A 57 -1.28 -3.24 10.72
N SER A 58 0.04 -3.24 10.91
CA SER A 58 0.95 -2.32 10.23
C SER A 58 0.85 -2.46 8.70
N SER A 59 0.76 -3.71 8.20
CA SER A 59 0.57 -3.99 6.77
C SER A 59 -0.74 -3.44 6.21
N LEU A 60 -1.85 -3.63 6.94
CA LEU A 60 -3.17 -3.11 6.58
C LEU A 60 -3.18 -1.58 6.57
N SER A 61 -2.56 -0.94 7.57
CA SER A 61 -2.47 0.51 7.67
C SER A 61 -1.81 1.13 6.44
N VAL A 62 -0.65 0.62 6.01
CA VAL A 62 0.02 1.13 4.81
C VAL A 62 -0.82 0.91 3.55
N CYS A 63 -1.44 -0.27 3.40
CA CYS A 63 -2.31 -0.54 2.26
C CYS A 63 -3.50 0.42 2.20
N HIS A 64 -4.13 0.71 3.33
CA HIS A 64 -5.21 1.70 3.43
C HIS A 64 -4.74 3.11 3.09
N ILE A 65 -3.56 3.53 3.54
CA ILE A 65 -2.97 4.83 3.20
C ILE A 65 -2.77 4.95 1.69
N VAL A 66 -2.21 3.92 1.04
CA VAL A 66 -2.00 3.90 -0.41
C VAL A 66 -3.34 3.97 -1.16
N ASN A 67 -4.31 3.14 -0.80
CA ASN A 67 -5.64 3.15 -1.44
C ASN A 67 -6.34 4.51 -1.28
N ARG A 68 -6.23 5.13 -0.10
CA ARG A 68 -6.76 6.47 0.15
C ARG A 68 -6.08 7.50 -0.74
N ALA A 69 -4.75 7.50 -0.83
CA ALA A 69 -4.01 8.44 -1.65
C ALA A 69 -4.40 8.33 -3.14
N VAL A 70 -4.50 7.10 -3.67
CA VAL A 70 -4.93 6.85 -5.06
C VAL A 70 -6.35 7.37 -5.30
N ARG A 71 -7.29 7.07 -4.40
CA ARG A 71 -8.67 7.55 -4.50
C ARG A 71 -8.73 9.08 -4.48
N ASP A 72 -8.05 9.72 -3.54
CA ASP A 72 -8.08 11.16 -3.37
C ASP A 72 -7.43 11.86 -4.58
N PHE A 73 -6.35 11.30 -5.12
CA PHE A 73 -5.72 11.77 -6.37
C PHE A 73 -6.66 11.66 -7.57
N ARG A 74 -7.37 10.55 -7.74
CA ARG A 74 -8.35 10.39 -8.83
C ARG A 74 -9.49 11.39 -8.76
N LYS A 75 -10.02 11.63 -7.57
CA LYS A 75 -11.05 12.66 -7.36
C LYS A 75 -10.53 14.04 -7.78
N ALA A 76 -9.29 14.36 -7.44
CA ALA A 76 -8.66 15.61 -7.82
C ALA A 76 -8.46 15.72 -9.35
N LEU A 77 -8.13 14.62 -10.05
CA LEU A 77 -8.03 14.62 -11.52
C LEU A 77 -9.40 14.82 -12.19
N ALA A 78 -10.42 14.05 -11.79
CA ALA A 78 -11.77 14.16 -12.36
C ALA A 78 -12.39 15.55 -12.13
N GLY A 79 -12.11 16.18 -10.98
CA GLY A 79 -12.57 17.55 -10.70
C GLY A 79 -11.86 18.64 -11.50
N ARG A 80 -10.76 18.33 -12.19
CA ARG A 80 -10.04 19.27 -13.08
C ARG A 80 -10.54 19.17 -14.53
N GLU A 81 -10.94 18.00 -14.99
CA GLU A 81 -11.50 17.79 -16.34
C GLU A 81 -12.89 18.42 -16.54
N GLY A 82 -13.62 18.70 -15.45
CA GLY A 82 -14.93 19.38 -15.50
C GLY A 82 -14.89 20.90 -15.38
N LYS A 83 -13.71 21.53 -15.53
CA LYS A 83 -13.49 22.97 -15.32
C LYS A 83 -12.96 23.74 -16.54
N ASP A 84 -12.95 23.10 -17.71
CA ASP A 84 -12.60 23.72 -19.00
C ASP A 84 -13.85 23.92 -19.86
#